data_AF-A0A847BNL7-F1
#
_entry.id   AF-A0A847BNL7-F1
#
_cell.length_a   1.000
_cell.length_b   1.000
_cell.length_c   1.000
_cell.angle_alpha   90.00
_cell.angle_beta   90.00
_cell.angle_gamma   90.00
#
_symmetry.space_group_name_H-M   'P 1'
#
loop_
_entity.id
_entity.type
_entity.pdbx_description
1 polymer ?
#
loop_
_entity_poly.entity_id
_entity_poly.type
_entity_poly.pdbx_seq_one_letter_code
_entity_poly.pdbx_strand_id
1 'polypeptide(L)'
;MKEITDMRGRLEVKPSDLEGRGSGHPLYRIFFIMTKSINAVDFANGSYIGNTIGSYHSIQSHHLFPKAYLQRNGYETSNLMHVKQVNEIGNRAFITRDTNYSLSDRSPDDYLPEIAERYPSVFDDHFIPQNREFWKLENYGSFLEERRRLIAEGINNFIKSFYKKYERTEYNGLTSYIERIRKGEDNYTEFKSSLQYSMHTDKHERHIEYAIVKSIAGFLNSNGGRLFVGVDDAGNILGLDKDFSLYRSNSGFDEFRLRFDNIIRDYIGSENSVYLTSEFIKIDDKDIFVVTVSRSNSPCYVPSMDKTREEFYVRQAASTQPLSLSQTTDYINNRFSN
;
A
#
# COMPACT_ATOMS: atom_id res chain seq x y z
N MET A 1 21.48 14.38 -5.86
CA MET A 1 21.20 13.29 -4.89
C MET A 1 21.83 13.51 -3.51
N LYS A 2 23.05 14.07 -3.39
CA LYS A 2 23.65 14.41 -2.07
C LYS A 2 23.04 15.63 -1.35
N GLU A 3 22.39 16.54 -2.07
CA GLU A 3 21.90 17.82 -1.49
C GLU A 3 20.48 17.75 -0.90
N ILE A 4 19.71 16.68 -1.13
CA ILE A 4 18.34 16.55 -0.58
C ILE A 4 18.33 15.97 0.85
N THR A 5 19.45 15.37 1.28
CA THR A 5 19.57 14.71 2.59
C THR A 5 19.73 15.71 3.74
N ASP A 6 20.25 16.90 3.47
CA ASP A 6 20.64 17.87 4.51
C ASP A 6 19.47 18.69 5.11
N MET A 7 18.27 18.67 4.51
CA MET A 7 17.15 19.49 4.99
C MET A 7 16.05 18.73 5.77
N ARG A 8 16.12 17.40 5.90
CA ARG A 8 14.96 16.59 6.40
C ARG A 8 15.20 15.77 7.69
N GLY A 9 16.36 15.90 8.31
CA GLY A 9 16.69 15.12 9.51
C GLY A 9 17.02 13.65 9.20
N ARG A 10 17.65 12.97 10.15
CA ARG A 10 18.09 11.58 9.97
C ARG A 10 16.89 10.65 9.77
N LEU A 11 16.97 9.78 8.76
CA LEU A 11 16.02 8.66 8.55
C LEU A 11 16.33 7.47 9.46
N GLU A 12 17.58 7.35 9.90
CA GLU A 12 18.03 6.27 10.78
C GLU A 12 17.51 6.49 12.21
N VAL A 13 16.78 5.50 12.71
CA VAL A 13 16.35 5.41 14.12
C VAL A 13 17.50 4.85 14.93
N LYS A 14 17.93 5.56 15.98
CA LYS A 14 18.93 5.07 16.93
C LYS A 14 18.26 4.55 18.20
N PRO A 15 18.92 3.67 18.99
CA PRO A 15 18.38 3.21 20.26
C PRO A 15 18.00 4.37 21.20
N SER A 16 18.79 5.45 21.23
CA SER A 16 18.51 6.66 22.01
C SER A 16 17.20 7.37 21.63
N ASP A 17 16.65 7.14 20.43
CA ASP A 17 15.36 7.70 20.03
C ASP A 17 14.17 7.01 20.70
N LEU A 18 14.37 5.79 21.19
CA LEU A 18 13.35 4.98 21.88
C LEU A 18 13.39 5.14 23.39
N GLU A 19 14.50 5.64 23.95
CA GLU A 19 14.72 5.76 25.39
C GLU A 19 13.65 6.62 26.07
N GLY A 20 12.98 6.05 27.08
CA GLY A 20 11.88 6.67 27.81
C GLY A 20 10.65 7.04 26.98
N ARG A 21 10.56 6.61 25.71
CA ARG A 21 9.41 6.91 24.83
C ARG A 21 8.31 5.87 25.02
N GLY A 22 7.11 6.32 25.36
CA GLY A 22 5.93 5.46 25.52
C GLY A 22 5.05 5.34 24.28
N SER A 23 3.83 4.82 24.47
CA SER A 23 2.87 4.52 23.39
C SER A 23 2.36 5.74 22.61
N GLY A 24 2.50 6.95 23.16
CA GLY A 24 2.17 8.20 22.47
C GLY A 24 3.19 8.62 21.40
N HIS A 25 4.38 8.02 21.37
CA HIS A 25 5.45 8.42 20.45
C HIS A 25 5.25 7.81 19.05
N PRO A 26 5.60 8.52 17.95
CA PRO A 26 5.45 7.98 16.59
C PRO A 26 6.14 6.62 16.36
N LEU A 27 7.31 6.41 16.97
CA LEU A 27 8.05 5.13 16.88
C LEU A 27 7.25 3.94 17.42
N TYR A 28 6.33 4.13 18.37
CA TYR A 28 5.43 3.06 18.83
C TYR A 28 4.51 2.58 17.70
N ARG A 29 3.97 3.51 16.90
CA ARG A 29 3.10 3.17 15.76
C ARG A 29 3.87 2.47 14.66
N ILE A 30 5.09 2.93 14.38
CA ILE A 30 5.98 2.28 13.40
C ILE A 30 6.31 0.86 13.87
N PHE A 31 6.66 0.69 15.15
CA PHE A 31 6.90 -0.63 15.74
C PHE A 31 5.68 -1.55 15.61
N PHE A 32 4.48 -1.05 15.92
CA PHE A 32 3.22 -1.79 15.74
C PHE A 32 2.97 -2.22 14.29
N ILE A 33 3.15 -1.31 13.33
CA ILE A 33 2.95 -1.61 11.91
C ILE A 33 3.97 -2.65 11.44
N MET A 34 5.22 -2.51 11.87
CA MET A 34 6.29 -3.45 11.54
C MET A 34 5.97 -4.86 12.05
N THR A 35 5.57 -5.03 13.32
CA THR A 35 5.23 -6.35 13.87
C THR A 35 4.02 -6.96 13.15
N LYS A 36 3.02 -6.16 12.76
CA LYS A 36 1.93 -6.66 11.90
C LYS A 36 2.42 -7.10 10.53
N SER A 37 3.35 -6.35 9.92
CA SER A 37 3.82 -6.62 8.56
C SER A 37 4.62 -7.92 8.42
N ILE A 38 5.28 -8.36 9.50
CA ILE A 38 6.01 -9.62 9.54
C ILE A 38 5.14 -10.78 10.03
N ASN A 39 3.84 -10.55 10.23
CA ASN A 39 2.91 -11.51 10.85
C ASN A 39 3.45 -12.03 12.18
N ALA A 40 3.87 -11.13 13.07
CA ALA A 40 4.36 -11.51 14.39
C ALA A 40 3.37 -12.45 15.10
N VAL A 41 3.92 -13.47 15.76
CA VAL A 41 3.15 -14.52 16.43
C VAL A 41 2.77 -14.09 17.87
N ASP A 42 1.57 -14.46 18.32
CA ASP A 42 1.12 -14.27 19.69
C ASP A 42 1.76 -15.27 20.68
N PHE A 43 1.98 -14.85 21.93
CA PHE A 43 2.76 -15.59 22.92
C PHE A 43 2.09 -16.88 23.43
N ALA A 44 0.75 -16.99 23.37
CA ALA A 44 0.05 -18.15 23.96
C ALA A 44 -0.52 -19.11 22.91
N ASN A 45 -0.96 -18.62 21.76
CA ASN A 45 -1.77 -19.41 20.83
C ASN A 45 -1.15 -19.60 19.44
N GLY A 46 0.04 -19.04 19.18
CA GLY A 46 0.70 -19.19 17.89
C GLY A 46 0.00 -18.48 16.72
N SER A 47 -1.05 -17.70 16.99
CA SER A 47 -1.81 -17.00 15.95
C SER A 47 -1.10 -15.73 15.50
N TYR A 48 -1.29 -15.35 14.24
CA TYR A 48 -0.72 -14.14 13.68
C TYR A 48 -1.46 -12.89 14.17
N ILE A 49 -0.70 -11.86 14.56
CA ILE A 49 -1.22 -10.55 14.98
C ILE A 49 -1.81 -9.76 13.77
N GLY A 50 -1.57 -10.20 12.53
CA GLY A 50 -2.04 -9.57 11.30
C GLY A 50 -3.56 -9.59 11.09
N ASN A 51 -4.21 -10.73 11.36
CA ASN A 51 -5.60 -11.03 10.99
C ASN A 51 -6.47 -11.32 12.22
N THR A 52 -6.93 -10.29 12.91
CA THR A 52 -7.75 -10.46 14.11
C THR A 52 -9.23 -10.37 13.75
N ILE A 53 -9.95 -11.51 13.78
CA ILE A 53 -11.40 -11.59 13.63
C ILE A 53 -12.03 -11.71 15.03
N GLY A 54 -12.87 -10.75 15.43
CA GLY A 54 -13.59 -10.78 16.72
C GLY A 54 -12.94 -10.00 17.87
N SER A 55 -13.71 -9.69 18.93
CA SER A 55 -13.31 -8.81 20.04
C SER A 55 -12.27 -9.42 21.00
N TYR A 56 -12.26 -10.74 21.15
CA TYR A 56 -11.29 -11.51 21.95
C TYR A 56 -9.88 -11.52 21.31
N HIS A 57 -9.82 -11.38 19.98
CA HIS A 57 -8.56 -11.29 19.24
C HIS A 57 -8.06 -9.84 19.10
N SER A 58 -8.61 -8.87 19.85
CA SER A 58 -8.12 -7.49 19.82
C SER A 58 -6.66 -7.42 20.30
N ILE A 59 -5.83 -6.71 19.55
CA ILE A 59 -4.39 -6.56 19.85
C ILE A 59 -4.23 -5.54 20.99
N GLN A 60 -3.50 -5.93 22.02
CA GLN A 60 -3.18 -5.13 23.19
C GLN A 60 -1.67 -4.89 23.32
N SER A 61 -1.32 -3.78 23.95
CA SER A 61 0.06 -3.49 24.33
C SER A 61 0.34 -4.01 25.74
N HIS A 62 1.01 -5.15 25.80
CA HIS A 62 1.44 -5.77 27.03
C HIS A 62 2.80 -5.23 27.47
N HIS A 63 3.01 -5.10 28.78
CA HIS A 63 4.33 -4.77 29.32
C HIS A 63 5.06 -6.07 29.62
N LEU A 64 6.19 -6.31 28.96
CA LEU A 64 6.94 -7.55 29.14
C LEU A 64 7.32 -7.74 30.60
N PHE A 65 7.89 -6.72 31.23
CA PHE A 65 7.97 -6.60 32.67
C PHE A 65 6.69 -5.88 33.16
N PRO A 66 5.73 -6.59 33.77
CA PRO A 66 4.43 -6.01 34.08
C PRO A 66 4.56 -4.86 35.07
N LYS A 67 3.69 -3.85 34.92
CA LYS A 67 3.69 -2.65 35.79
C LYS A 67 3.62 -3.00 37.27
N ALA A 68 2.70 -3.89 37.65
CA ALA A 68 2.52 -4.31 39.03
C ALA A 68 3.74 -5.06 39.57
N TYR A 69 4.37 -5.89 38.73
CA TYR A 69 5.62 -6.59 39.07
C TYR A 69 6.76 -5.59 39.35
N LEU A 70 6.99 -4.62 38.46
CA LEU A 70 8.04 -3.62 38.64
C LEU A 70 7.78 -2.73 39.88
N GLN A 71 6.53 -2.32 40.13
CA GLN A 71 6.16 -1.49 41.28
C GLN A 71 6.44 -2.18 42.62
N ARG A 72 6.12 -3.48 42.73
CA ARG A 72 6.43 -4.26 43.94
C ARG A 72 7.92 -4.44 44.19
N ASN A 73 8.74 -4.21 43.16
CA ASN A 73 10.18 -4.41 43.18
C ASN A 73 10.97 -3.10 43.00
N GLY A 74 10.42 -1.98 43.47
CA GLY A 74 11.15 -0.71 43.62
C GLY A 74 10.94 0.33 42.52
N TYR A 75 10.16 0.05 41.47
CA TYR A 75 9.82 1.05 40.45
C TYR A 75 8.62 1.92 40.88
N GLU A 76 8.92 2.94 41.67
CA GLU A 76 7.93 3.89 42.19
C GLU A 76 7.23 4.75 41.12
N THR A 77 5.92 4.99 41.28
CA THR A 77 5.14 5.87 40.38
C THR A 77 5.39 7.37 40.60
N SER A 78 5.96 7.75 41.74
CA SER A 78 6.41 9.11 42.06
C SER A 78 7.69 9.48 41.32
N ASN A 79 8.50 8.49 40.91
CA ASN A 79 9.76 8.72 40.23
C ASN A 79 9.55 8.78 38.70
N LEU A 80 9.75 9.96 38.12
CA LEU A 80 9.58 10.19 36.68
C LEU A 80 10.46 9.28 35.81
N MET A 81 11.66 8.91 36.28
CA MET A 81 12.54 8.01 35.54
C MET A 81 11.99 6.59 35.51
N HIS A 82 11.50 6.10 36.66
CA HIS A 82 10.84 4.79 36.74
C HIS A 82 9.59 4.74 35.85
N VAL A 83 8.76 5.78 35.89
CA VAL A 83 7.56 5.88 35.04
C VAL A 83 7.91 5.83 33.56
N LYS A 84 8.98 6.51 33.13
CA LYS A 84 9.47 6.48 31.75
C LYS A 84 9.94 5.08 31.35
N GLN A 85 10.80 4.46 32.15
CA GLN A 85 11.32 3.11 31.89
C GLN A 85 10.20 2.08 31.84
N VAL A 86 9.24 2.12 32.78
CA VAL A 86 8.11 1.19 32.86
C VAL A 86 7.22 1.29 31.62
N ASN A 87 6.94 2.50 31.13
CA ASN A 87 6.01 2.72 30.01
C ASN A 87 6.67 2.71 28.63
N GLU A 88 7.99 2.53 28.58
CA GLU A 88 8.80 2.61 27.37
C GLU A 88 8.36 1.59 26.31
N ILE A 89 8.53 1.93 25.03
CA ILE A 89 8.37 1.02 23.89
C ILE A 89 9.22 -0.24 24.10
N GLY A 90 10.43 -0.09 24.62
CA GLY A 90 11.34 -1.18 24.96
C GLY A 90 10.78 -2.17 25.99
N ASN A 91 9.78 -1.80 26.78
CA ASN A 91 9.08 -2.72 27.69
C ASN A 91 7.75 -3.25 27.11
N ARG A 92 7.44 -3.01 25.84
CA ARG A 92 6.12 -3.36 25.27
C ARG A 92 6.18 -4.46 24.23
N ALA A 93 5.19 -5.34 24.22
CA ALA A 93 4.92 -6.28 23.15
C ALA A 93 3.45 -6.19 22.73
N PHE A 94 3.14 -6.63 21.52
CA PHE A 94 1.78 -6.63 21.00
C PHE A 94 1.24 -8.04 21.06
N ILE A 95 0.23 -8.28 21.88
CA ILE A 95 -0.34 -9.62 22.06
C ILE A 95 -1.86 -9.52 22.07
N THR A 96 -2.55 -10.63 21.86
CA THR A 96 -4.00 -10.69 21.97
C THR A 96 -4.45 -10.45 23.41
N ARG A 97 -5.69 -9.97 23.55
CA ARG A 97 -6.32 -9.70 24.84
C ARG A 97 -6.26 -10.91 25.78
N ASP A 98 -6.60 -12.10 25.30
CA ASP A 98 -6.63 -13.33 26.13
C ASP A 98 -5.24 -13.71 26.65
N THR A 99 -4.22 -13.60 25.79
CA THR A 99 -2.82 -13.79 26.18
C THR A 99 -2.41 -12.79 27.25
N ASN A 100 -2.77 -11.52 27.10
CA ASN A 100 -2.48 -10.50 28.11
C ASN A 100 -3.11 -10.83 29.48
N TYR A 101 -4.34 -11.35 29.50
CA TYR A 101 -4.97 -11.81 30.74
C TYR A 101 -4.26 -13.01 31.36
N SER A 102 -3.81 -13.98 30.54
CA SER A 102 -3.10 -15.17 31.03
C SER A 102 -1.73 -14.86 31.64
N LEU A 103 -1.02 -13.87 31.10
CA LEU A 103 0.30 -13.47 31.59
C LEU A 103 0.20 -12.61 32.86
N SER A 104 -0.85 -11.80 32.98
CA SER A 104 -1.15 -10.97 34.17
C SER A 104 0.09 -10.16 34.62
N ASP A 105 0.57 -10.39 35.84
CA ASP A 105 1.70 -9.73 36.49
C ASP A 105 2.86 -10.69 36.79
N ARG A 106 2.94 -11.81 36.06
CA ARG A 106 4.04 -12.79 36.14
C ARG A 106 5.39 -12.16 35.79
N SER A 107 6.47 -12.69 36.38
CA SER A 107 7.84 -12.29 36.02
C SER A 107 8.18 -12.78 34.61
N PRO A 108 8.86 -11.99 33.76
CA PRO A 108 9.42 -12.47 32.50
C PRO A 108 10.32 -13.69 32.66
N ASP A 109 11.07 -13.77 33.76
CA ASP A 109 11.92 -14.91 34.09
C ASP A 109 11.12 -16.21 34.28
N ASP A 110 9.82 -16.11 34.63
CA ASP A 110 8.95 -17.27 34.76
C ASP A 110 8.30 -17.65 33.42
N TYR A 111 7.76 -16.68 32.68
CA TYR A 111 6.90 -16.97 31.52
C TYR A 111 7.65 -16.99 30.17
N LEU A 112 8.74 -16.24 30.00
CA LEU A 112 9.51 -16.24 28.74
C LEU A 112 10.17 -17.59 28.44
N PRO A 113 10.69 -18.37 29.42
CA PRO A 113 11.16 -19.72 29.16
C PRO A 113 10.07 -20.63 28.56
N GLU A 114 8.84 -20.54 29.08
CA GLU A 114 7.69 -21.32 28.58
C GLU A 114 7.36 -20.96 27.12
N ILE A 115 7.45 -19.67 26.77
CA ILE A 115 7.24 -19.20 25.40
C ILE A 115 8.38 -19.63 24.49
N ALA A 116 9.64 -19.59 24.96
CA ALA A 116 10.80 -20.03 24.19
C ALA A 116 10.70 -21.50 23.76
N GLU A 117 10.10 -22.34 24.59
CA GLU A 117 9.87 -23.75 24.26
C GLU A 117 8.72 -23.95 23.26
N ARG A 118 7.64 -23.16 23.36
CA ARG A 118 6.43 -23.35 22.54
C ARG A 118 6.43 -22.59 21.22
N TYR A 119 6.88 -21.34 21.25
CA TYR A 119 6.80 -20.37 20.14
C TYR A 119 8.12 -19.59 20.00
N PRO A 120 9.23 -20.25 19.63
CA PRO A 120 10.55 -19.61 19.59
C PRO A 120 10.64 -18.42 18.63
N SER A 121 9.81 -18.36 17.58
CA SER A 121 9.79 -17.22 16.63
C SER A 121 9.38 -15.90 17.29
N VAL A 122 8.65 -15.95 18.41
CA VAL A 122 8.17 -14.76 19.14
C VAL A 122 9.32 -13.82 19.51
N PHE A 123 10.50 -14.36 19.80
CA PHE A 123 11.65 -13.56 20.21
C PHE A 123 12.16 -12.68 19.08
N ASP A 124 12.19 -13.21 17.85
CA ASP A 124 12.59 -12.45 16.68
C ASP A 124 11.45 -11.51 16.23
N ASP A 125 10.21 -12.01 16.23
CA ASP A 125 9.00 -11.27 15.83
C ASP A 125 8.74 -10.03 16.71
N HIS A 126 9.05 -10.12 18.00
CA HIS A 126 8.83 -9.06 18.99
C HIS A 126 10.12 -8.42 19.49
N PHE A 127 11.25 -8.75 18.87
CA PHE A 127 12.57 -8.17 19.17
C PHE A 127 12.91 -8.29 20.67
N ILE A 128 12.68 -9.49 21.24
CA ILE A 128 12.97 -9.81 22.64
C ILE A 128 14.37 -10.43 22.70
N PRO A 129 15.30 -9.89 23.49
CA PRO A 129 16.61 -10.49 23.69
C PRO A 129 16.48 -11.94 24.18
N GLN A 130 17.11 -12.89 23.50
CA GLN A 130 16.99 -14.32 23.80
C GLN A 130 17.88 -14.78 24.97
N ASN A 131 18.87 -13.98 25.37
CA ASN A 131 19.71 -14.31 26.53
C ASN A 131 18.88 -14.19 27.81
N ARG A 132 18.69 -15.32 28.50
CA ARG A 132 17.87 -15.46 29.71
C ARG A 132 18.27 -14.53 30.84
N GLU A 133 19.54 -14.12 30.92
CA GLU A 133 19.96 -13.16 31.94
C GLU A 133 19.22 -11.84 31.83
N PHE A 134 18.83 -11.40 30.63
CA PHE A 134 18.05 -10.18 30.45
C PHE A 134 16.61 -10.28 30.97
N TRP A 135 16.10 -11.48 31.26
CA TRP A 135 14.71 -11.65 31.72
C TRP A 135 14.55 -11.43 33.22
N LYS A 136 15.68 -11.41 33.94
CA LYS A 136 15.74 -11.17 35.38
C LYS A 136 15.61 -9.69 35.70
N LEU A 137 14.99 -9.40 36.85
CA LEU A 137 14.69 -8.04 37.30
C LEU A 137 15.96 -7.17 37.45
N GLU A 138 17.03 -7.73 38.00
CA GLU A 138 18.33 -7.06 38.20
C GLU A 138 18.92 -6.55 36.87
N ASN A 139 18.53 -7.15 35.75
CA ASN A 139 18.99 -6.82 34.42
C ASN A 139 17.95 -6.02 33.60
N TYR A 140 16.87 -5.53 34.21
CA TYR A 140 15.81 -4.80 33.49
C TYR A 140 16.33 -3.59 32.70
N GLY A 141 17.30 -2.84 33.25
CA GLY A 141 17.94 -1.73 32.53
C GLY A 141 18.65 -2.19 31.26
N SER A 142 19.45 -3.25 31.38
CA SER A 142 20.19 -3.87 30.27
C SER A 142 19.25 -4.51 29.24
N PHE A 143 18.13 -5.09 29.69
CA PHE A 143 17.07 -5.59 28.83
C PHE A 143 16.48 -4.48 27.95
N LEU A 144 16.12 -3.33 28.55
CA LEU A 144 15.60 -2.20 27.80
C LEU A 144 16.62 -1.70 26.77
N GLU A 145 17.90 -1.64 27.14
CA GLU A 145 18.97 -1.21 26.23
C GLU A 145 19.09 -2.12 25.01
N GLU A 146 19.22 -3.44 25.22
CA GLU A 146 19.34 -4.38 24.11
C GLU A 146 18.05 -4.44 23.28
N ARG A 147 16.89 -4.34 23.93
CA ARG A 147 15.60 -4.32 23.24
C ARG A 147 15.42 -3.08 22.38
N ARG A 148 15.89 -1.90 22.82
CA ARG A 148 15.93 -0.69 21.98
C ARG A 148 16.84 -0.89 20.77
N ARG A 149 17.99 -1.56 20.94
CA ARG A 149 18.90 -1.88 19.83
C ARG A 149 18.21 -2.73 18.77
N LEU A 150 17.59 -3.83 19.18
CA LEU A 150 16.88 -4.75 18.28
C LEU A 150 15.69 -4.08 17.58
N ILE A 151 14.87 -3.31 18.30
CA ILE A 151 13.72 -2.59 17.72
C ILE A 151 14.19 -1.54 16.72
N ALA A 152 15.24 -0.76 17.04
CA ALA A 152 15.78 0.24 16.13
C ALA A 152 16.34 -0.41 14.85
N GLU A 153 17.08 -1.52 14.99
CA GLU A 153 17.57 -2.31 13.86
C GLU A 153 16.42 -2.83 12.98
N GLY A 154 15.39 -3.40 13.62
CA GLY A 154 14.16 -3.85 12.95
C GLY A 154 13.49 -2.73 12.16
N ILE A 155 13.25 -1.58 12.79
CA ILE A 155 12.61 -0.41 12.15
C ILE A 155 13.45 0.07 10.97
N ASN A 156 14.78 0.18 11.12
CA ASN A 156 15.66 0.59 10.04
C ASN A 156 15.62 -0.40 8.87
N ASN A 157 15.61 -1.71 9.14
CA ASN A 157 15.49 -2.74 8.10
C ASN A 157 14.13 -2.71 7.42
N PHE A 158 13.06 -2.50 8.18
CA PHE A 158 11.71 -2.33 7.66
C PHE A 158 11.63 -1.11 6.73
N ILE A 159 12.15 0.05 7.14
CA ILE A 159 12.22 1.26 6.30
C ILE A 159 13.06 1.00 5.04
N LYS A 160 14.25 0.39 5.16
CA LYS A 160 15.11 0.02 4.02
C LYS A 160 14.41 -0.90 3.03
N SER A 161 13.55 -1.81 3.49
CA SER A 161 12.80 -2.71 2.62
C SER A 161 11.88 -1.96 1.65
N PHE A 162 11.32 -0.82 2.07
CA PHE A 162 10.51 0.04 1.20
C PHE A 162 11.35 0.77 0.17
N TYR A 163 12.54 1.25 0.53
CA TYR A 163 13.46 1.86 -0.44
C TYR A 163 13.87 0.87 -1.53
N LYS A 164 14.25 -0.35 -1.14
CA LYS A 164 14.62 -1.40 -2.11
C LYS A 164 13.44 -1.81 -2.99
N LYS A 165 12.22 -1.82 -2.45
CA LYS A 165 10.99 -2.07 -3.23
C LYS A 165 10.69 -0.91 -4.17
N TYR A 166 10.87 0.33 -3.73
CA TYR A 166 10.65 1.54 -4.52
C TYR A 166 11.64 1.63 -5.71
N GLU A 167 12.94 1.45 -5.47
CA GLU A 167 13.95 1.42 -6.54
C GLU A 167 13.73 0.26 -7.52
N ARG A 168 13.29 -0.92 -7.03
CA ARG A 168 12.84 -2.01 -7.92
C ARG A 168 11.60 -1.64 -8.72
N THR A 169 10.67 -0.85 -8.17
CA THR A 169 9.41 -0.51 -8.85
C THR A 169 9.64 0.48 -9.99
N GLU A 170 10.61 1.39 -9.85
CA GLU A 170 10.94 2.36 -10.90
C GLU A 170 11.66 1.71 -12.10
N TYR A 171 12.66 0.84 -11.86
CA TYR A 171 13.36 0.11 -12.92
C TYR A 171 12.52 -1.06 -13.50
N ASN A 172 11.65 -1.68 -12.69
CA ASN A 172 10.71 -2.71 -13.18
C ASN A 172 9.46 -2.11 -13.84
N GLY A 173 9.13 -0.84 -13.62
CA GLY A 173 7.92 -0.23 -14.20
C GLY A 173 7.97 -0.21 -15.72
N LEU A 174 9.05 0.35 -16.28
CA LEU A 174 9.25 0.40 -17.73
C LEU A 174 9.41 -1.01 -18.34
N THR A 175 10.18 -1.89 -17.69
CA THR A 175 10.34 -3.28 -18.14
C THR A 175 9.00 -4.03 -18.12
N SER A 176 8.19 -3.85 -17.08
CA SER A 176 6.83 -4.41 -16.95
C SER A 176 5.87 -3.86 -18.01
N TYR A 177 5.97 -2.57 -18.34
CA TYR A 177 5.18 -1.96 -19.42
C TYR A 177 5.54 -2.55 -20.78
N ILE A 178 6.84 -2.68 -21.08
CA ILE A 178 7.30 -3.30 -22.32
C ILE A 178 6.86 -4.78 -22.39
N GLU A 179 6.98 -5.54 -21.31
CA GLU A 179 6.53 -6.93 -21.26
C GLU A 179 5.01 -7.07 -21.47
N ARG A 180 4.21 -6.16 -20.91
CA ARG A 180 2.76 -6.13 -21.13
C ARG A 180 2.42 -5.80 -22.57
N ILE A 181 3.06 -4.79 -23.14
CA ILE A 181 2.85 -4.43 -24.56
C ILE A 181 3.19 -5.63 -25.45
N ARG A 182 4.30 -6.32 -25.18
CA ARG A 182 4.71 -7.53 -25.92
C ARG A 182 3.75 -8.72 -25.77
N LYS A 183 3.07 -8.87 -24.62
CA LYS A 183 2.07 -9.92 -24.40
C LYS A 183 0.78 -9.67 -25.15
N GLY A 184 0.53 -8.44 -25.59
CA GLY A 184 -0.69 -8.04 -26.28
C GLY A 184 -1.81 -7.63 -25.34
N GLU A 185 -2.96 -7.32 -25.93
CA GLU A 185 -4.18 -6.99 -25.17
C GLU A 185 -4.72 -8.22 -24.43
N ASP A 186 -5.20 -8.00 -23.21
CA ASP A 186 -5.79 -9.03 -22.36
C ASP A 186 -6.86 -8.42 -21.44
N ASN A 187 -7.36 -9.20 -20.48
CA ASN A 187 -8.32 -8.75 -19.46
C ASN A 187 -7.86 -7.54 -18.63
N TYR A 188 -6.58 -7.18 -18.66
CA TYR A 188 -5.97 -6.13 -17.82
C TYR A 188 -5.18 -5.11 -18.63
N THR A 189 -5.14 -5.23 -19.96
CA THR A 189 -4.26 -4.46 -20.85
C THR A 189 -5.03 -4.12 -22.12
N GLU A 190 -5.18 -2.83 -22.40
CA GLU A 190 -5.80 -2.28 -23.62
C GLU A 190 -4.83 -1.32 -24.30
N PHE A 191 -4.79 -1.33 -25.62
CA PHE A 191 -4.02 -0.40 -26.45
C PHE A 191 -4.93 0.54 -27.21
N LYS A 192 -4.49 1.79 -27.32
CA LYS A 192 -5.11 2.80 -28.18
C LYS A 192 -4.01 3.59 -28.87
N SER A 193 -4.16 3.76 -30.18
CA SER A 193 -3.14 4.45 -30.98
C SER A 193 -2.99 5.93 -30.63
N SER A 194 -4.04 6.54 -30.08
CA SER A 194 -4.13 7.97 -29.80
C SER A 194 -5.21 8.25 -28.76
N LEU A 195 -5.19 9.47 -28.18
CA LEU A 195 -6.25 9.94 -27.28
C LEU A 195 -7.45 10.47 -28.07
N GLN A 196 -7.18 11.20 -29.15
CA GLN A 196 -8.20 11.95 -29.90
C GLN A 196 -7.89 12.14 -31.39
N TYR A 197 -6.63 11.92 -31.81
CA TYR A 197 -6.20 12.07 -33.20
C TYR A 197 -6.57 10.85 -34.05
N SER A 198 -7.18 11.07 -35.21
CA SER A 198 -7.51 10.02 -36.18
C SER A 198 -6.41 9.79 -37.20
N MET A 199 -5.88 8.57 -37.24
CA MET A 199 -4.86 8.16 -38.22
C MET A 199 -5.41 8.13 -39.67
N HIS A 200 -6.74 8.08 -39.84
CA HIS A 200 -7.38 8.04 -41.15
C HIS A 200 -7.71 9.42 -41.70
N THR A 201 -8.21 10.32 -40.85
CA THR A 201 -8.68 11.65 -41.27
C THR A 201 -7.72 12.79 -40.94
N ASP A 202 -6.62 12.49 -40.24
CA ASP A 202 -5.55 13.43 -39.87
C ASP A 202 -6.07 14.61 -39.03
N LYS A 203 -7.11 14.36 -38.23
CA LYS A 203 -7.83 15.37 -37.45
C LYS A 203 -8.35 14.79 -36.12
N HIS A 204 -8.79 15.70 -35.26
CA HIS A 204 -9.54 15.37 -34.05
C HIS A 204 -10.86 14.64 -34.37
N GLU A 205 -11.11 13.50 -33.72
CA GLU A 205 -12.38 12.77 -33.84
C GLU A 205 -12.91 12.32 -32.48
N ARG A 206 -14.15 12.73 -32.17
CA ARG A 206 -14.81 12.44 -30.87
C ARG A 206 -14.96 10.95 -30.56
N HIS A 207 -15.11 10.11 -31.59
CA HIS A 207 -15.30 8.68 -31.36
C HIS A 207 -14.02 7.98 -30.84
N ILE A 208 -12.84 8.57 -31.10
CA ILE A 208 -11.56 8.08 -30.60
C ILE A 208 -11.45 8.34 -29.10
N GLU A 209 -11.81 9.55 -28.66
CA GLU A 209 -11.94 9.87 -27.23
C GLU A 209 -12.97 8.96 -26.57
N TYR A 210 -14.08 8.69 -27.25
CA TYR A 210 -15.10 7.82 -26.71
C TYR A 210 -14.60 6.36 -26.56
N ALA A 211 -13.68 5.90 -27.40
CA ALA A 211 -13.04 4.59 -27.23
C ALA A 211 -12.17 4.53 -25.94
N ILE A 212 -11.53 5.64 -25.56
CA ILE A 212 -10.80 5.78 -24.29
C ILE A 212 -11.78 5.67 -23.11
N VAL A 213 -12.90 6.38 -23.19
CA VAL A 213 -13.98 6.34 -22.18
C VAL A 213 -14.49 4.91 -21.98
N LYS A 214 -14.82 4.20 -23.06
CA LYS A 214 -15.28 2.80 -23.00
C LYS A 214 -14.26 1.92 -22.28
N SER A 215 -13.00 2.02 -22.67
CA SER A 215 -11.91 1.22 -22.10
C SER A 215 -11.78 1.43 -20.59
N ILE A 216 -11.82 2.69 -20.15
CA ILE A 216 -11.73 3.04 -18.72
C ILE A 216 -12.96 2.55 -17.96
N ALA A 217 -14.18 2.78 -18.47
CA ALA A 217 -15.41 2.29 -17.85
C ALA A 217 -15.42 0.76 -17.74
N GLY A 218 -14.98 0.07 -18.79
CA GLY A 218 -14.80 -1.38 -18.81
C GLY A 218 -13.87 -1.87 -17.70
N PHE A 219 -12.73 -1.21 -17.50
CA PHE A 219 -11.80 -1.53 -16.41
C PHE A 219 -12.37 -1.24 -15.01
N LEU A 220 -12.99 -0.07 -14.82
CA LEU A 220 -13.62 0.32 -13.55
C LEU A 220 -14.66 -0.71 -13.11
N ASN A 221 -15.52 -1.14 -14.04
CA ASN A 221 -16.58 -2.10 -13.78
C ASN A 221 -16.07 -3.53 -13.55
N SER A 222 -14.90 -3.85 -14.08
CA SER A 222 -14.33 -5.20 -14.06
C SER A 222 -13.27 -5.35 -12.94
N ASN A 223 -12.06 -5.79 -13.27
CA ASN A 223 -10.97 -6.05 -12.32
C ASN A 223 -9.90 -4.95 -12.29
N GLY A 224 -10.17 -3.78 -12.89
CA GLY A 224 -9.14 -2.79 -13.21
C GLY A 224 -8.23 -3.25 -14.35
N GLY A 225 -7.20 -2.45 -14.64
CA GLY A 225 -6.26 -2.74 -15.71
C GLY A 225 -5.42 -1.53 -16.08
N ARG A 226 -4.79 -1.59 -17.25
CA ARG A 226 -3.96 -0.54 -17.82
C ARG A 226 -4.36 -0.28 -19.26
N LEU A 227 -4.50 0.99 -19.58
CA LEU A 227 -4.67 1.50 -20.93
C LEU A 227 -3.36 2.15 -21.37
N PHE A 228 -2.80 1.71 -22.49
CA PHE A 228 -1.63 2.32 -23.12
C PHE A 228 -2.07 3.11 -24.35
N VAL A 229 -1.81 4.42 -24.32
CA VAL A 229 -2.15 5.34 -25.41
C VAL A 229 -0.87 5.74 -26.16
N GLY A 230 -0.89 5.62 -27.50
CA GLY A 230 0.29 5.69 -28.36
C GLY A 230 0.80 4.31 -28.80
N VAL A 231 -0.01 3.26 -28.65
CA VAL A 231 0.30 1.88 -29.04
C VAL A 231 -0.83 1.35 -29.92
N ASP A 232 -0.52 0.70 -31.03
CA ASP A 232 -1.55 0.08 -31.89
C ASP A 232 -1.99 -1.30 -31.39
N ASP A 233 -3.03 -1.86 -32.02
CA ASP A 233 -3.60 -3.16 -31.65
C ASP A 233 -2.61 -4.34 -31.82
N ALA A 234 -1.54 -4.14 -32.59
CA ALA A 234 -0.46 -5.13 -32.76
C ALA A 234 0.68 -4.95 -31.74
N GLY A 235 0.58 -3.95 -30.85
CA GLY A 235 1.60 -3.65 -29.84
C GLY A 235 2.77 -2.80 -30.37
N ASN A 236 2.66 -2.21 -31.57
CA ASN A 236 3.69 -1.32 -32.09
C ASN A 236 3.64 0.04 -31.37
N ILE A 237 4.82 0.55 -31.02
CA ILE A 237 4.97 1.86 -30.35
C ILE A 237 4.84 2.97 -31.41
N LEU A 238 3.70 3.66 -31.42
CA LEU A 238 3.43 4.78 -32.32
C LEU A 238 3.92 6.11 -31.73
N GLY A 239 3.73 6.30 -30.43
CA GLY A 239 3.96 7.58 -29.75
C GLY A 239 2.77 8.53 -29.85
N LEU A 240 2.90 9.70 -29.22
CA LEU A 240 1.83 10.70 -29.10
C LEU A 240 2.07 12.00 -29.89
N ASP A 241 3.13 12.07 -30.70
CA ASP A 241 3.47 13.28 -31.47
C ASP A 241 2.29 13.80 -32.31
N LYS A 242 1.47 12.89 -32.87
CA LYS A 242 0.28 13.25 -33.64
C LYS A 242 -0.84 13.82 -32.77
N ASP A 243 -1.07 13.29 -31.58
CA ASP A 243 -1.99 13.92 -30.62
C ASP A 243 -1.47 15.30 -30.19
N PHE A 244 -0.16 15.43 -29.95
CA PHE A 244 0.45 16.70 -29.57
C PHE A 244 0.35 17.76 -30.68
N SER A 245 0.37 17.33 -31.95
CA SER A 245 0.22 18.23 -33.11
C SER A 245 -1.13 18.95 -33.19
N LEU A 246 -2.15 18.48 -32.46
CA LEU A 246 -3.45 19.15 -32.35
C LEU A 246 -3.40 20.41 -31.46
N TYR A 247 -2.33 20.60 -30.68
CA TYR A 247 -2.14 21.72 -29.78
C TYR A 247 -1.20 22.77 -30.37
N ARG A 248 -1.29 24.00 -29.85
CA ARG A 248 -0.46 25.12 -30.30
C ARG A 248 0.89 25.21 -29.58
N SER A 249 1.07 24.50 -28.47
CA SER A 249 2.27 24.57 -27.63
C SER A 249 3.40 23.68 -28.17
N ASN A 250 4.63 23.96 -27.76
CA ASN A 250 5.82 23.24 -28.25
C ASN A 250 6.00 21.84 -27.67
N SER A 251 5.31 21.48 -26.57
CA SER A 251 5.47 20.16 -25.92
C SER A 251 4.18 19.35 -25.77
N GLY A 252 3.00 19.98 -25.81
CA GLY A 252 1.68 19.31 -25.83
C GLY A 252 1.28 18.50 -24.60
N PHE A 253 2.18 18.22 -23.65
CA PHE A 253 1.92 17.35 -22.49
C PHE A 253 0.83 17.90 -21.55
N ASP A 254 0.86 19.20 -21.25
CA ASP A 254 -0.09 19.82 -20.33
C ASP A 254 -1.49 19.89 -20.95
N GLU A 255 -1.58 20.27 -22.23
CA GLU A 255 -2.85 20.29 -22.96
C GLU A 255 -3.43 18.88 -23.16
N PHE A 256 -2.58 17.88 -23.38
CA PHE A 256 -2.97 16.48 -23.44
C PHE A 256 -3.57 16.01 -22.10
N ARG A 257 -2.88 16.26 -20.98
CA ARG A 257 -3.39 15.93 -19.64
C ARG A 257 -4.70 16.64 -19.36
N LEU A 258 -4.78 17.93 -19.65
CA LEU A 258 -6.01 18.70 -19.48
C LEU A 258 -7.15 18.13 -20.34
N ARG A 259 -6.87 17.69 -21.58
CA ARG A 259 -7.88 17.06 -22.43
C ARG A 259 -8.34 15.73 -21.85
N PHE A 260 -7.42 14.89 -21.39
CA PHE A 260 -7.74 13.63 -20.72
C PHE A 260 -8.61 13.88 -19.48
N ASP A 261 -8.23 14.81 -18.61
CA ASP A 261 -8.99 15.15 -17.39
C ASP A 261 -10.41 15.66 -17.73
N ASN A 262 -10.53 16.46 -18.79
CA ASN A 262 -11.84 16.88 -19.31
C ASN A 262 -12.69 15.69 -19.78
N ILE A 263 -12.10 14.72 -20.48
CA ILE A 263 -12.79 13.49 -20.92
C ILE A 263 -13.27 12.70 -19.70
N ILE A 264 -12.42 12.53 -18.68
CA ILE A 264 -12.81 11.84 -17.44
C ILE A 264 -13.97 12.56 -16.75
N ARG A 265 -13.88 13.88 -16.55
CA ARG A 265 -14.95 14.66 -15.94
C ARG A 265 -16.27 14.56 -16.71
N ASP A 266 -16.21 14.67 -18.04
CA ASP A 266 -17.41 14.80 -18.87
C ASP A 266 -18.13 13.47 -19.11
N TYR A 267 -17.43 12.32 -19.02
CA TYR A 267 -18.00 11.00 -19.30
C TYR A 267 -17.92 9.99 -18.14
N ILE A 268 -16.84 10.01 -17.35
CA ILE A 268 -16.59 9.02 -16.29
C ILE A 268 -17.04 9.53 -14.91
N GLY A 269 -17.07 10.85 -14.71
CA GLY A 269 -17.42 11.49 -13.45
C GLY A 269 -16.21 11.69 -12.53
N SER A 270 -16.13 12.88 -11.90
CA SER A 270 -15.01 13.26 -11.04
C SER A 270 -14.86 12.35 -9.82
N GLU A 271 -15.94 11.74 -9.34
CA GLU A 271 -15.96 10.78 -8.25
C GLU A 271 -15.15 9.51 -8.54
N ASN A 272 -15.02 9.13 -9.82
CA ASN A 272 -14.25 7.96 -10.25
C ASN A 272 -12.76 8.27 -10.47
N SER A 273 -12.35 9.54 -10.42
CA SER A 273 -10.95 9.95 -10.60
C SER A 273 -10.00 9.33 -9.57
N VAL A 274 -10.48 9.01 -8.36
CA VAL A 274 -9.70 8.35 -7.30
C VAL A 274 -9.19 6.96 -7.70
N TYR A 275 -9.85 6.31 -8.67
CA TYR A 275 -9.44 5.00 -9.18
C TYR A 275 -8.46 5.09 -10.34
N LEU A 276 -8.09 6.30 -10.79
CA LEU A 276 -7.28 6.53 -11.98
C LEU A 276 -5.95 7.18 -11.59
N THR A 277 -4.86 6.62 -12.10
CA THR A 277 -3.56 7.29 -12.12
C THR A 277 -3.01 7.28 -13.53
N SER A 278 -2.33 8.35 -13.94
CA SER A 278 -1.80 8.47 -15.29
C SER A 278 -0.42 9.09 -15.35
N GLU A 279 0.42 8.55 -16.22
CA GLU A 279 1.80 8.98 -16.40
C GLU A 279 2.21 8.94 -17.86
N PHE A 280 3.19 9.77 -18.22
CA PHE A 280 3.90 9.64 -19.49
C PHE A 280 5.15 8.80 -19.26
N ILE A 281 5.37 7.85 -20.14
CA ILE A 281 6.61 7.06 -20.20
C ILE A 281 7.23 7.22 -21.59
N LYS A 282 8.53 6.95 -21.69
CA LYS A 282 9.25 6.95 -22.96
C LYS A 282 9.67 5.52 -23.31
N ILE A 283 9.22 5.02 -24.47
CA ILE A 283 9.62 3.73 -25.04
C ILE A 283 10.13 4.01 -26.45
N ASP A 284 11.35 3.58 -26.77
CA ASP A 284 12.00 3.83 -28.06
C ASP A 284 11.94 5.31 -28.48
N ASP A 285 12.27 6.21 -27.54
CA ASP A 285 12.21 7.67 -27.63
C ASP A 285 10.83 8.30 -27.89
N LYS A 286 9.78 7.48 -28.03
CA LYS A 286 8.39 7.91 -28.21
C LYS A 286 7.66 8.03 -26.88
N ASP A 287 6.89 9.10 -26.73
CA ASP A 287 6.07 9.33 -25.55
C ASP A 287 4.78 8.52 -25.61
N ILE A 288 4.50 7.79 -24.54
CA ILE A 288 3.34 6.92 -24.36
C ILE A 288 2.62 7.33 -23.08
N PHE A 289 1.30 7.41 -23.13
CA PHE A 289 0.50 7.77 -21.96
C PHE A 289 -0.15 6.52 -21.38
N VAL A 290 0.19 6.21 -20.13
CA VAL A 290 -0.32 5.02 -19.44
C VAL A 290 -1.34 5.46 -18.41
N VAL A 291 -2.53 4.89 -18.49
CA VAL A 291 -3.58 5.07 -17.48
C VAL A 291 -3.73 3.76 -16.72
N THR A 292 -3.44 3.78 -15.42
CA THR A 292 -3.72 2.68 -14.52
C THR A 292 -5.09 2.89 -13.90
N VAL A 293 -5.97 1.91 -14.06
CA VAL A 293 -7.35 1.93 -13.58
C VAL A 293 -7.51 0.87 -12.50
N SER A 294 -7.83 1.30 -11.29
CA SER A 294 -8.21 0.41 -10.20
C SER A 294 -9.67 -0.01 -10.35
N ARG A 295 -9.98 -1.23 -9.89
CA ARG A 295 -11.35 -1.72 -9.78
C ARG A 295 -12.19 -0.75 -8.93
N SER A 296 -13.35 -0.33 -9.44
CA SER A 296 -14.29 0.51 -8.68
C SER A 296 -15.10 -0.33 -7.67
N ASN A 297 -15.50 0.31 -6.57
CA ASN A 297 -16.43 -0.23 -5.59
C ASN A 297 -17.90 0.05 -5.93
N SER A 298 -18.16 0.86 -6.95
CA SER A 298 -19.50 1.18 -7.44
C SER A 298 -19.58 1.04 -8.96
N PRO A 299 -20.77 0.71 -9.52
CA PRO A 299 -20.97 0.68 -10.97
C PRO A 299 -20.67 2.04 -11.62
N CYS A 300 -19.92 2.03 -12.72
CA CYS A 300 -19.62 3.19 -13.55
C CYS A 300 -20.44 3.13 -14.83
N TYR A 301 -21.40 4.04 -14.96
CA TYR A 301 -22.16 4.28 -16.18
C TYR A 301 -21.55 5.47 -16.91
N VAL A 302 -21.55 5.43 -18.25
CA VAL A 302 -21.07 6.54 -19.07
C VAL A 302 -22.18 6.99 -20.02
N PRO A 303 -22.32 8.29 -20.29
CA PRO A 303 -23.28 8.74 -21.29
C PRO A 303 -22.85 8.25 -22.69
N SER A 304 -23.82 7.95 -23.54
CA SER A 304 -23.60 7.71 -24.97
C SER A 304 -22.95 8.94 -25.62
N MET A 305 -22.28 8.75 -26.76
CA MET A 305 -21.60 9.85 -27.46
C MET A 305 -22.54 11.02 -27.85
N ASP A 306 -23.82 10.73 -28.09
CA ASP A 306 -24.89 11.72 -28.33
C ASP A 306 -25.57 12.22 -27.06
N LYS A 307 -25.17 11.69 -25.89
CA LYS A 307 -25.68 11.99 -24.53
C LYS A 307 -27.18 11.73 -24.35
N THR A 308 -27.74 10.81 -25.13
CA THR A 308 -29.18 10.46 -25.07
C THR A 308 -29.49 9.33 -24.08
N ARG A 309 -28.51 8.50 -23.74
CA ARG A 309 -28.66 7.36 -22.82
C ARG A 309 -27.39 7.13 -22.02
N GLU A 310 -27.50 6.32 -20.98
CA GLU A 310 -26.34 5.77 -20.27
C GLU A 310 -26.01 4.38 -20.81
N GLU A 311 -24.71 4.06 -20.81
CA GLU A 311 -24.16 2.80 -21.27
C GLU A 311 -23.28 2.20 -20.18
N PHE A 312 -23.32 0.87 -20.06
CA PHE A 312 -22.54 0.12 -19.10
C PHE A 312 -21.58 -0.82 -19.84
N TYR A 313 -20.30 -0.63 -19.60
CA TYR A 313 -19.23 -1.35 -20.28
C TYR A 313 -18.51 -2.29 -19.32
N VAL A 314 -18.21 -3.50 -19.77
CA VAL A 314 -17.37 -4.48 -19.04
C VAL A 314 -16.28 -5.01 -19.95
N ARG A 315 -15.14 -5.38 -19.36
CA ARG A 315 -14.02 -5.99 -20.09
C ARG A 315 -14.09 -7.51 -19.99
N GLN A 316 -14.05 -8.19 -21.14
CA GLN A 316 -14.06 -9.65 -21.25
C GLN A 316 -13.05 -10.14 -22.30
N ALA A 317 -12.17 -11.06 -21.86
CA ALA A 317 -11.06 -11.69 -22.56
C ALA A 317 -9.98 -10.74 -23.12
N ALA A 318 -10.38 -9.77 -23.93
CA ALA A 318 -9.55 -8.66 -24.46
C ALA A 318 -10.41 -7.52 -25.05
N SER A 319 -11.75 -7.60 -24.95
CA SER A 319 -12.65 -6.63 -25.57
C SER A 319 -13.52 -5.96 -24.52
N THR A 320 -13.87 -4.70 -24.78
CA THR A 320 -14.83 -3.96 -23.97
C THR A 320 -16.20 -4.02 -24.63
N GLN A 321 -17.15 -4.65 -23.95
CA GLN A 321 -18.49 -4.90 -24.49
C GLN A 321 -19.54 -4.10 -23.72
N PRO A 322 -20.50 -3.46 -24.41
CA PRO A 322 -21.68 -2.91 -23.76
C PRO A 322 -22.57 -4.06 -23.28
N LEU A 323 -23.13 -3.94 -22.07
CA LEU A 323 -24.16 -4.85 -21.58
C LEU A 323 -25.56 -4.28 -21.81
N SER A 324 -26.52 -5.16 -22.08
CA SER A 324 -27.94 -4.79 -22.03
C SER A 324 -28.36 -4.42 -20.61
N LEU A 325 -29.53 -3.81 -20.45
CA LEU A 325 -30.08 -3.49 -19.13
C LEU A 325 -30.20 -4.73 -18.24
N SER A 326 -30.73 -5.85 -18.76
CA SER A 326 -30.87 -7.09 -17.98
C SER A 326 -29.51 -7.66 -17.57
N GLN A 327 -28.55 -7.72 -18.52
CA GLN A 327 -27.20 -8.19 -18.22
C GLN A 327 -26.48 -7.30 -17.21
N THR A 328 -26.72 -5.99 -17.26
CA THR A 328 -26.13 -5.01 -16.34
C THR A 328 -26.65 -5.24 -14.92
N THR A 329 -27.96 -5.41 -14.74
CA THR A 329 -28.55 -5.71 -13.43
C THR A 329 -27.98 -7.00 -12.84
N ASP A 330 -27.92 -8.07 -13.63
CA ASP A 330 -27.36 -9.35 -13.19
C ASP A 330 -25.87 -9.22 -12.84
N TYR A 331 -25.10 -8.50 -13.66
CA TYR A 331 -23.70 -8.25 -13.41
C TYR A 331 -23.50 -7.49 -12.09
N ILE A 332 -24.26 -6.42 -11.87
CA ILE A 332 -24.12 -5.56 -10.69
C ILE A 332 -24.42 -6.33 -9.41
N ASN A 333 -25.50 -7.11 -9.39
CA ASN A 333 -25.88 -7.92 -8.23
C ASN A 333 -24.78 -8.93 -7.86
N ASN A 334 -24.10 -9.52 -8.84
CA ASN A 334 -23.03 -10.48 -8.57
C ASN A 334 -21.71 -9.80 -8.18
N ARG A 335 -21.43 -8.63 -8.75
CA ARG A 335 -20.10 -7.99 -8.68
C ARG A 335 -19.98 -6.94 -7.58
N PHE A 336 -21.04 -6.21 -7.26
CA PHE A 336 -21.00 -5.04 -6.37
C PHE A 336 -21.83 -5.19 -5.09
N SER A 337 -22.68 -6.22 -4.96
CA SER A 337 -23.60 -6.36 -3.82
C SER A 337 -23.03 -7.16 -2.62
N ASN A 338 -21.72 -7.12 -2.36
CA ASN A 338 -21.10 -7.69 -1.16
C ASN A 338 -20.22 -6.69 -0.43
#